data_AF-A0A9D6QXY5-F1
#
_entry.id   AF-A0A9D6QXY5-F1
#
_cell.length_a   1.000
_cell.length_b   1.000
_cell.length_c   1.000
_cell.angle_alpha   90.00
_cell.angle_beta   90.00
_cell.angle_gamma   90.00
#
_symmetry.space_group_name_H-M   'P 1'
#
loop_
_entity.id
_entity.type
_entity.pdbx_description
1 polymer ?
#
loop_
_entity_poly.entity_id
_entity_poly.type
_entity_poly.pdbx_seq_one_letter_code
_entity_poly.pdbx_strand_id
1 'polypeptide(L)'
;MLLNSILYRANDALRQLAAMLGEPTEEIEQWMQAGHKAFKEKLWNENDALYYDYDVRNARVIRENTIAAFMPLYAGVAEDEPARRLVQNHLLDSAQYAPDLDNTKFRIPTASKSNRYFDPRGYWRGPIWVNLNWFLIQGLTRYGYHDLARQIREDTLALVESAGFHEYFDPRTGVGYGTDKFSWSAAFVIDLVEDGD
;
A
#
# COMPACT_ATOMS: atom_id res chain seq x y z
N MET A 1 -8.17 -6.55 4.23
CA MET A 1 -7.61 -5.21 4.39
C MET A 1 -7.38 -4.52 3.06
N LEU A 2 -6.44 -4.97 2.20
CA LEU A 2 -6.22 -4.36 0.87
C LEU A 2 -7.52 -4.17 0.07
N LEU A 3 -8.32 -5.23 -0.06
CA LEU A 3 -9.60 -5.16 -0.77
C LEU A 3 -10.60 -4.20 -0.10
N ASN A 4 -10.66 -4.18 1.23
CA ASN A 4 -11.54 -3.27 1.96
C ASN A 4 -11.10 -1.81 1.77
N SER A 5 -9.80 -1.55 1.66
CA SER A 5 -9.26 -0.21 1.41
C SER A 5 -9.59 0.26 0.00
N ILE A 6 -9.43 -0.62 -1.00
CA ILE A 6 -9.84 -0.34 -2.38
C ILE A 6 -11.35 -0.06 -2.45
N LEU A 7 -12.17 -0.90 -1.82
CA LEU A 7 -13.63 -0.72 -1.79
C LEU A 7 -14.02 0.60 -1.10
N TYR A 8 -13.38 0.93 0.03
CA TYR A 8 -13.63 2.19 0.72
C TYR A 8 -13.30 3.40 -0.16
N ARG A 9 -12.14 3.36 -0.84
CA ARG A 9 -11.72 4.43 -1.77
C ARG A 9 -12.66 4.52 -2.98
N ALA A 10 -13.10 3.38 -3.51
CA ALA A 10 -14.06 3.32 -4.61
C ALA A 10 -15.42 3.91 -4.21
N ASN A 11 -15.90 3.62 -2.99
CA ASN A 11 -17.13 4.22 -2.46
C ASN A 11 -17.00 5.73 -2.28
N ASP A 12 -15.86 6.22 -1.77
CA ASP A 12 -15.64 7.67 -1.69
C ASP A 12 -15.65 8.34 -3.07
N ALA A 13 -14.99 7.73 -4.07
CA ALA A 13 -15.03 8.22 -5.44
C ALA A 13 -16.46 8.20 -6.03
N LEU A 14 -17.20 7.11 -5.80
CA LEU A 14 -18.60 7.00 -6.25
C LEU A 14 -19.49 8.05 -5.58
N ARG A 15 -19.32 8.30 -4.28
CA ARG A 15 -20.03 9.34 -3.54
C ARG A 15 -19.76 10.73 -4.13
N GLN A 16 -18.50 11.01 -4.46
CA GLN A 16 -18.12 12.29 -5.10
C GLN A 16 -18.77 12.43 -6.48
N LEU A 17 -18.76 11.38 -7.30
CA LEU A 17 -19.42 11.38 -8.61
C LEU A 17 -20.94 11.58 -8.49
N ALA A 18 -21.60 10.87 -7.58
CA ALA A 18 -23.03 11.02 -7.33
C ALA A 18 -23.38 12.46 -6.91
N ALA A 19 -22.60 13.04 -6.00
CA ALA A 19 -22.78 14.43 -5.58
C ALA A 19 -22.62 15.43 -6.75
N MET A 20 -21.65 15.21 -7.65
CA MET A 20 -21.46 16.05 -8.84
C MET A 20 -22.62 15.95 -9.84
N LEU A 21 -23.27 14.78 -9.91
CA LEU A 21 -24.41 14.52 -10.79
C LEU A 21 -25.75 14.91 -10.16
N GLY A 22 -25.78 15.29 -8.88
CA GLY A 22 -27.00 15.56 -8.13
C GLY A 22 -27.79 14.30 -7.74
N GLU A 23 -27.12 13.15 -7.73
CA GLU A 23 -27.71 11.86 -7.32
C GLU A 23 -27.63 11.66 -5.79
N PRO A 24 -28.54 10.87 -5.20
CA PRO A 24 -28.50 10.53 -3.77
C PRO A 24 -27.17 9.87 -3.35
N THR A 25 -26.73 10.15 -2.12
CA THR A 25 -25.43 9.67 -1.59
C THR A 25 -25.54 8.89 -0.30
N GLU A 26 -26.73 8.87 0.32
CA GLU A 26 -26.98 8.37 1.67
C GLU A 26 -26.62 6.88 1.80
N GLU A 27 -26.92 6.08 0.78
CA GLU A 27 -26.58 4.65 0.77
C GLU A 27 -25.05 4.43 0.75
N ILE A 28 -24.34 5.21 -0.05
CA ILE A 28 -22.88 5.11 -0.17
C ILE A 28 -22.22 5.55 1.15
N GLU A 29 -22.75 6.60 1.77
CA GLU A 29 -22.29 7.07 3.08
C GLU A 29 -22.48 6.02 4.17
N GLN A 30 -23.59 5.27 4.16
CA GLN A 30 -23.79 4.15 5.09
C GLN A 30 -22.75 3.04 4.89
N TRP A 31 -22.42 2.69 3.64
CA TRP A 31 -21.36 1.72 3.36
C TRP A 31 -19.99 2.20 3.85
N MET A 32 -19.68 3.49 3.64
CA MET A 32 -18.44 4.09 4.13
C MET A 32 -18.39 4.10 5.66
N GLN A 33 -19.47 4.46 6.36
CA GLN A 33 -19.53 4.41 7.82
C GLN A 33 -19.27 3.00 8.35
N ALA A 34 -19.87 1.97 7.73
CA ALA A 34 -19.62 0.57 8.08
C ALA A 34 -18.17 0.16 7.84
N GLY A 35 -17.58 0.58 6.72
CA GLY A 35 -16.17 0.35 6.39
C GLY A 35 -15.22 0.99 7.41
N HIS A 36 -15.42 2.27 7.74
CA HIS A 36 -14.64 3.00 8.73
C HIS A 36 -14.69 2.30 10.10
N LYS A 37 -15.89 1.92 10.55
CA LYS A 37 -16.07 1.16 11.79
C LYS A 37 -15.28 -0.16 11.78
N ALA A 38 -15.33 -0.90 10.68
CA ALA A 38 -14.60 -2.16 10.56
C ALA A 38 -13.08 -1.96 10.64
N PHE A 39 -12.52 -0.93 9.98
CA PHE A 39 -11.10 -0.61 10.09
C PHE A 39 -10.69 -0.29 11.52
N LYS A 40 -11.45 0.59 12.18
CA LYS A 40 -11.19 1.05 13.54
C LYS A 40 -11.29 -0.06 14.58
N GLU A 41 -12.38 -0.83 14.56
CA GLU A 41 -12.72 -1.73 15.68
C GLU A 41 -12.24 -3.17 15.47
N LYS A 42 -12.01 -3.59 14.23
CA LYS A 42 -11.76 -5.00 13.90
C LYS A 42 -10.41 -5.28 13.26
N LEU A 43 -9.93 -4.37 12.41
CA LEU A 43 -8.72 -4.60 11.63
C LEU A 43 -7.48 -3.97 12.29
N TRP A 44 -7.63 -2.84 12.98
CA TRP A 44 -6.55 -2.20 13.73
C TRP A 44 -6.19 -3.02 14.97
N ASN A 45 -4.89 -3.27 15.17
CA ASN A 45 -4.36 -3.79 16.42
C ASN A 45 -3.58 -2.71 17.17
N GLU A 46 -4.09 -2.35 18.35
CA GLU A 46 -3.52 -1.28 19.16
C GLU A 46 -2.12 -1.60 19.71
N ASN A 47 -1.82 -2.86 20.02
CA ASN A 47 -0.52 -3.24 20.57
C ASN A 47 0.55 -3.28 19.48
N ASP A 48 0.21 -3.85 18.34
CA ASP A 48 1.14 -4.04 17.23
C ASP A 48 1.29 -2.78 16.36
N ALA A 49 0.42 -1.78 16.53
CA ALA A 49 0.33 -0.60 15.68
C ALA A 49 0.14 -0.90 14.18
N LEU A 50 -0.57 -1.99 13.89
CA LEU A 50 -0.71 -2.53 12.54
C LEU A 50 -2.15 -2.92 12.24
N TYR A 51 -2.55 -2.81 10.98
CA TYR A 51 -3.81 -3.39 10.51
C TYR A 51 -3.60 -4.82 10.01
N TYR A 52 -4.54 -5.70 10.31
CA TYR A 52 -4.51 -7.10 9.91
C TYR A 52 -5.75 -7.52 9.14
N ASP A 53 -5.61 -8.56 8.33
CA ASP A 53 -6.75 -9.29 7.78
C ASP A 53 -7.47 -10.09 8.89
N TYR A 54 -8.73 -10.42 8.65
CA TYR A 54 -9.56 -11.14 9.60
C TYR A 54 -10.12 -12.42 8.98
N ASP A 55 -9.84 -13.56 9.62
CA ASP A 55 -10.42 -14.85 9.30
C ASP A 55 -11.82 -14.95 9.92
N VAL A 56 -12.83 -14.83 9.07
CA VAL A 56 -14.24 -14.88 9.50
C VAL A 56 -14.66 -16.29 9.94
N ARG A 57 -14.04 -17.34 9.40
CA ARG A 57 -14.40 -18.74 9.73
C ARG A 57 -13.93 -19.12 11.13
N ASN A 58 -12.71 -18.70 11.48
CA ASN A 58 -12.10 -18.99 12.78
C ASN A 58 -12.17 -17.82 13.77
N ALA A 59 -12.88 -16.75 13.41
CA ALA A 59 -13.08 -15.55 14.22
C ALA A 59 -11.78 -14.95 14.81
N ARG A 60 -10.71 -14.87 14.01
CA ARG A 60 -9.39 -14.41 14.47
C ARG A 60 -8.68 -13.52 13.46
N VAL A 61 -7.78 -12.67 13.95
CA VAL A 61 -6.88 -11.88 13.10
C VAL A 61 -5.79 -12.76 12.47
N ILE A 62 -5.42 -12.45 11.23
CA ILE A 62 -4.30 -13.05 10.51
C ILE A 62 -3.10 -12.14 10.69
N ARG A 63 -2.20 -12.51 11.60
CA ARG A 63 -1.03 -11.70 12.02
C ARG A 63 0.14 -11.82 11.03
N GLU A 64 -0.08 -11.35 9.80
CA GLU A 64 0.95 -11.30 8.77
C GLU A 64 1.27 -9.84 8.42
N ASN A 65 2.50 -9.41 8.67
CA ASN A 65 2.96 -8.06 8.38
C ASN A 65 3.34 -7.95 6.89
N THR A 66 2.41 -7.42 6.10
CA THR A 66 2.56 -7.20 4.66
C THR A 66 2.21 -5.75 4.30
N ILE A 67 2.59 -5.32 3.10
CA ILE A 67 2.29 -3.97 2.59
C ILE A 67 0.79 -3.64 2.60
N ALA A 68 -0.08 -4.66 2.62
CA ALA A 68 -1.52 -4.49 2.78
C ALA A 68 -1.87 -3.66 4.04
N ALA A 69 -1.04 -3.73 5.10
CA ALA A 69 -1.15 -2.98 6.35
C ALA A 69 -1.25 -1.45 6.16
N PHE A 70 -0.67 -0.94 5.08
CA PHE A 70 -0.60 0.49 4.79
C PHE A 70 -1.70 0.97 3.83
N MET A 71 -2.47 0.04 3.24
CA MET A 71 -3.56 0.39 2.32
C MET A 71 -4.69 1.22 2.95
N PRO A 72 -4.94 1.20 4.27
CA PRO A 72 -5.81 2.18 4.92
C PRO A 72 -5.38 3.64 4.70
N LEU A 73 -4.08 3.91 4.51
CA LEU A 73 -3.58 5.25 4.16
C LEU A 73 -4.04 5.66 2.75
N TYR A 74 -3.94 4.75 1.77
CA TYR A 74 -4.46 4.99 0.42
C TYR A 74 -5.96 5.30 0.44
N ALA A 75 -6.72 4.53 1.22
CA ALA A 75 -8.16 4.71 1.37
C ALA A 75 -8.55 6.01 2.09
N GLY A 76 -7.62 6.64 2.82
CA GLY A 76 -7.93 7.79 3.68
C GLY A 76 -8.83 7.44 4.87
N VAL A 77 -8.80 6.18 5.31
CA VAL A 77 -9.68 5.66 6.37
C VAL A 77 -8.96 5.49 7.71
N ALA A 78 -7.62 5.53 7.71
CA ALA A 78 -6.86 5.49 8.95
C ALA A 78 -6.99 6.82 9.71
N GLU A 79 -7.21 6.77 11.02
CA GLU A 79 -7.12 7.96 11.86
C GLU A 79 -5.67 8.45 11.96
N ASP A 80 -5.47 9.73 12.28
CA ASP A 80 -4.14 10.38 12.27
C ASP A 80 -3.10 9.65 13.12
N GLU A 81 -3.49 9.22 14.31
CA GLU A 81 -2.58 8.54 15.24
C GLU A 81 -2.21 7.11 14.79
N PRO A 82 -3.16 6.23 14.40
CA PRO A 82 -2.85 4.98 13.71
C PRO A 82 -1.97 5.17 12.46
N ALA A 83 -2.26 6.17 11.63
CA ALA A 83 -1.46 6.46 10.43
C ALA A 83 -0.03 6.85 10.78
N ARG A 84 0.16 7.73 11.77
CA ARG A 84 1.48 8.11 12.28
C ARG A 84 2.26 6.91 12.79
N ARG A 85 1.62 6.06 13.60
CA ARG A 85 2.26 4.86 14.17
C ARG A 85 2.60 3.82 13.11
N LEU A 86 1.76 3.61 12.09
CA LEU A 86 2.09 2.74 10.95
C LEU A 86 3.40 3.16 10.28
N VAL A 87 3.52 4.46 9.97
CA VAL A 87 4.70 4.97 9.26
C VAL A 87 5.93 4.92 10.16
N GLN A 88 5.84 5.42 11.39
CA GLN A 88 6.98 5.54 12.29
C GLN A 88 7.48 4.20 12.84
N ASN A 89 6.58 3.28 13.18
CA ASN A 89 6.94 2.02 13.82
C ASN A 89 7.25 0.89 12.83
N HIS A 90 6.81 1.02 11.57
CA HIS A 90 6.95 -0.06 10.58
C HIS A 90 7.55 0.41 9.27
N LEU A 91 6.94 1.40 8.59
CA LEU A 91 7.37 1.73 7.24
C LEU A 91 8.79 2.32 7.19
N LEU A 92 9.15 3.11 8.21
CA LEU A 92 10.50 3.69 8.37
C LEU A 92 11.48 2.74 9.07
N ASP A 93 11.04 1.59 9.57
CA ASP A 93 11.90 0.60 10.23
C ASP A 93 12.68 -0.19 9.18
N SER A 94 14.01 -0.10 9.23
CA SER A 94 14.91 -0.83 8.33
C SER A 94 14.94 -2.33 8.60
N ALA A 95 14.48 -2.82 9.76
CA ALA A 95 14.27 -4.25 9.95
C ALA A 95 13.01 -4.78 9.25
N GLN A 96 12.14 -3.89 8.76
CA GLN A 96 10.84 -4.25 8.17
C GLN A 96 10.71 -3.81 6.71
N TYR A 97 10.76 -2.51 6.42
CA TYR A 97 10.39 -1.99 5.10
C TYR A 97 11.36 -0.96 4.55
N ALA A 98 11.93 -0.10 5.40
CA ALA A 98 12.89 0.90 4.95
C ALA A 98 14.15 0.20 4.40
N PRO A 99 14.80 0.79 3.37
CA PRO A 99 15.96 0.17 2.79
C PRO A 99 17.13 0.21 3.76
N ASP A 100 18.00 -0.77 3.62
CA ASP A 100 19.31 -0.85 4.25
C ASP A 100 20.32 -1.27 3.16
N LEU A 101 21.58 -0.89 3.33
CA LEU A 101 22.60 -1.16 2.30
C LEU A 101 22.88 -2.66 2.14
N ASP A 102 22.57 -3.45 3.17
CA ASP A 102 22.94 -4.86 3.28
C ASP A 102 21.85 -5.84 2.81
N ASN A 103 20.55 -5.48 2.89
CA ASN A 103 19.44 -6.34 2.47
C ASN A 103 18.68 -5.73 1.30
N THR A 104 17.92 -4.66 1.50
CA THR A 104 17.00 -4.13 0.48
C THR A 104 17.37 -2.71 0.09
N LYS A 105 17.77 -2.51 -1.16
CA LYS A 105 18.18 -1.21 -1.68
C LYS A 105 16.99 -0.34 -2.10
N PHE A 106 15.87 -0.96 -2.46
CA PHE A 106 14.71 -0.29 -3.03
C PHE A 106 13.48 -0.42 -2.12
N ARG A 107 12.63 0.61 -2.16
CA ARG A 107 11.35 0.71 -1.44
C ARG A 107 10.16 0.28 -2.32
N ILE A 108 9.04 -0.25 -1.81
CA ILE A 108 8.81 -0.94 -0.53
C ILE A 108 8.45 -2.39 -0.87
N PRO A 109 9.05 -3.40 -0.19
CA PRO A 109 8.70 -4.80 -0.45
C PRO A 109 7.26 -5.13 -0.05
N THR A 110 6.68 -6.15 -0.70
CA THR A 110 5.31 -6.62 -0.42
C THR A 110 5.10 -7.22 0.97
N ALA A 111 6.16 -7.73 1.59
CA ALA A 111 6.16 -8.26 2.93
C ALA A 111 7.27 -7.63 3.75
N SER A 112 7.04 -7.49 5.06
CA SER A 112 8.09 -7.07 5.98
C SER A 112 9.28 -8.03 5.90
N LYS A 113 10.50 -7.48 5.91
CA LYS A 113 11.75 -8.24 5.93
C LYS A 113 11.87 -9.18 7.14
N SER A 114 11.24 -8.81 8.26
CA SER A 114 11.20 -9.64 9.46
C SER A 114 10.10 -10.72 9.42
N ASN A 115 9.27 -10.76 8.38
CA ASN A 115 8.30 -11.82 8.20
C ASN A 115 9.03 -13.15 7.89
N ARG A 116 8.72 -14.21 8.63
CA ARG A 116 9.27 -15.57 8.42
C ARG A 116 9.06 -16.12 7.01
N TYR A 117 8.09 -15.59 6.29
CA TYR A 117 7.76 -15.98 4.92
C TYR A 117 8.37 -15.06 3.87
N PHE A 118 9.15 -14.06 4.26
CA PHE A 118 9.80 -13.14 3.35
C PHE A 118 10.68 -13.90 2.36
N ASP A 119 10.38 -13.74 1.08
CA ASP A 119 11.16 -14.26 -0.03
C ASP A 119 11.28 -13.13 -1.08
N PRO A 120 12.46 -12.53 -1.28
CA PRO A 120 12.67 -11.42 -2.21
C PRO A 120 12.43 -11.78 -3.69
N ARG A 121 12.26 -13.06 -4.02
CA ARG A 121 11.86 -13.54 -5.35
C ARG A 121 10.43 -14.10 -5.38
N GLY A 122 9.83 -14.29 -4.20
CA GLY A 122 8.60 -15.05 -4.01
C GLY A 122 7.34 -14.26 -4.31
N TYR A 123 7.14 -13.79 -5.55
CA TYR A 123 5.90 -13.16 -6.02
C TYR A 123 5.32 -12.08 -5.08
N TRP A 124 4.33 -12.40 -4.23
CA TRP A 124 3.72 -11.48 -3.24
C TRP A 124 4.36 -11.52 -1.84
N ARG A 125 5.43 -12.28 -1.66
CA ARG A 125 6.06 -12.56 -0.35
C ARG A 125 7.33 -11.76 -0.11
N GLY A 126 7.59 -10.69 -0.86
CA GLY A 126 8.82 -9.93 -0.72
C GLY A 126 9.13 -8.97 -1.87
N PRO A 127 8.91 -9.32 -3.14
CA PRO A 127 9.15 -8.42 -4.26
C PRO A 127 8.42 -7.08 -4.15
N ILE A 128 8.96 -6.08 -4.83
CA ILE A 128 8.34 -4.76 -5.03
C ILE A 128 7.40 -4.84 -6.22
N TRP A 129 6.22 -4.25 -6.07
CA TRP A 129 5.20 -4.18 -7.11
C TRP A 129 4.84 -2.72 -7.36
N VAL A 130 4.89 -2.29 -8.63
CA VAL A 130 4.68 -0.89 -9.02
C VAL A 130 3.32 -0.36 -8.55
N ASN A 131 2.26 -1.16 -8.72
CA ASN A 131 0.90 -0.79 -8.34
C ASN A 131 0.74 -0.60 -6.82
N LEU A 132 1.41 -1.41 -6.00
CA LEU A 132 1.33 -1.29 -4.54
C LEU A 132 2.15 -0.10 -4.02
N ASN A 133 3.32 0.14 -4.62
CA ASN A 133 4.06 1.38 -4.37
C ASN A 133 3.23 2.59 -4.78
N TRP A 134 2.54 2.56 -5.91
CA TRP A 134 1.64 3.63 -6.35
C TRP A 134 0.54 3.91 -5.32
N PHE A 135 -0.19 2.89 -4.84
CA PHE A 135 -1.20 3.08 -3.78
C PHE A 135 -0.59 3.69 -2.52
N LEU A 136 0.59 3.21 -2.13
CA LEU A 136 1.27 3.71 -0.94
C LEU A 136 1.72 5.17 -1.09
N ILE A 137 2.26 5.56 -2.25
CA ILE A 137 2.63 6.95 -2.57
C ILE A 137 1.41 7.87 -2.40
N GLN A 138 0.28 7.51 -3.01
CA GLN A 138 -0.97 8.27 -2.90
C GLN A 138 -1.46 8.38 -1.44
N GLY A 139 -1.35 7.29 -0.68
CA GLY A 139 -1.67 7.28 0.76
C GLY A 139 -0.73 8.15 1.58
N LEU A 140 0.57 8.06 1.38
CA LEU A 140 1.55 8.87 2.11
C LEU A 140 1.39 10.37 1.82
N THR A 141 1.16 10.72 0.56
CA THR A 141 0.86 12.10 0.15
C THR A 141 -0.40 12.62 0.86
N ARG A 142 -1.47 11.82 0.94
CA ARG A 142 -2.70 12.19 1.66
C ARG A 142 -2.47 12.52 3.13
N TYR A 143 -1.53 11.83 3.79
CA TYR A 143 -1.21 12.02 5.21
C TYR A 143 0.00 12.95 5.44
N GLY A 144 0.46 13.69 4.42
CA GLY A 144 1.52 14.69 4.54
C GLY A 144 2.95 14.15 4.52
N TYR A 145 3.15 12.85 4.26
CA TYR A 145 4.47 12.22 4.16
C TYR A 145 5.10 12.40 2.78
N HIS A 146 5.12 13.63 2.28
CA HIS A 146 5.53 13.96 0.90
C HIS A 146 6.96 13.52 0.57
N ASP A 147 7.90 13.64 1.50
CA ASP A 147 9.28 13.25 1.26
C ASP A 147 9.44 11.74 1.11
N LEU A 148 8.74 10.96 1.94
CA LEU A 148 8.76 9.50 1.83
C LEU A 148 8.04 9.04 0.55
N ALA A 149 6.91 9.67 0.20
CA ALA A 149 6.21 9.39 -1.05
C ALA A 149 7.13 9.65 -2.27
N ARG A 150 7.89 10.76 -2.27
CA ARG A 150 8.86 11.10 -3.31
C ARG A 150 9.98 10.06 -3.41
N GLN A 151 10.56 9.63 -2.30
CA GLN A 151 11.60 8.60 -2.29
C GLN A 151 11.10 7.26 -2.86
N ILE A 152 9.90 6.83 -2.49
CA ILE A 152 9.30 5.59 -3.02
C ILE A 152 9.04 5.73 -4.52
N ARG A 153 8.57 6.90 -4.98
CA ARG A 153 8.39 7.20 -6.40
C ARG A 153 9.70 7.11 -7.17
N GLU A 154 10.75 7.79 -6.70
CA GLU A 154 12.07 7.78 -7.33
C GLU A 154 12.66 6.36 -7.41
N ASP A 155 12.60 5.60 -6.32
CA ASP A 155 13.04 4.19 -6.29
C ASP A 155 12.24 3.33 -7.30
N THR A 156 10.93 3.53 -7.38
CA THR A 156 10.05 2.80 -8.31
C THR A 156 10.37 3.10 -9.77
N LEU A 157 10.58 4.38 -10.11
CA LEU A 157 10.93 4.79 -11.46
C LEU A 157 12.32 4.28 -11.86
N ALA A 158 13.29 4.32 -10.94
CA ALA A 158 14.64 3.79 -11.18
C ALA A 158 14.64 2.27 -11.45
N LEU A 159 13.77 1.50 -10.77
CA LEU A 159 13.58 0.07 -11.05
C LEU A 159 13.10 -0.16 -12.48
N VAL A 160 12.07 0.59 -12.91
CA VAL A 160 11.50 0.44 -14.25
C VAL A 160 12.46 0.93 -15.32
N GLU A 161 13.18 2.02 -15.08
CA GLU A 161 14.19 2.55 -16.01
C GLU A 161 15.33 1.56 -16.23
N SER A 162 15.77 0.88 -15.15
CA SER A 162 16.91 -0.04 -15.22
C SER A 162 16.56 -1.44 -15.74
N ALA A 163 15.38 -1.97 -15.39
CA ALA A 163 15.00 -3.35 -15.69
C ALA A 163 13.86 -3.49 -16.69
N GLY A 164 13.14 -2.41 -17.03
CA GLY A 164 11.96 -2.44 -17.90
C GLY A 164 10.65 -2.68 -17.15
N PHE A 165 9.55 -2.83 -17.91
CA PHE A 165 8.18 -2.90 -17.37
C PHE A 165 7.82 -4.31 -16.88
N HIS A 166 8.57 -4.81 -15.91
CA HIS A 166 8.30 -6.09 -15.27
C HIS A 166 7.09 -6.06 -14.33
N GLU A 167 6.55 -7.23 -14.00
CA GLU A 167 5.46 -7.36 -13.01
C GLU A 167 5.92 -6.95 -11.60
N TYR A 168 7.09 -7.43 -11.18
CA TYR A 168 7.64 -7.21 -9.85
C TYR A 168 9.17 -7.29 -9.85
N PHE A 169 9.79 -6.72 -8.82
CA PHE A 169 11.24 -6.51 -8.76
C PHE A 169 11.83 -7.04 -7.44
N ASP A 170 13.03 -7.63 -7.49
CA ASP A 170 13.78 -8.01 -6.29
C ASP A 170 14.16 -6.74 -5.50
N PRO A 171 13.76 -6.58 -4.22
CA PRO A 171 14.01 -5.36 -3.45
C PRO A 171 15.50 -5.14 -3.14
N ARG A 172 16.35 -6.15 -3.36
CA ARG A 172 17.78 -6.13 -3.03
C ARG A 172 18.63 -5.75 -4.24
N THR A 173 18.24 -6.25 -5.41
CA THR A 173 19.03 -6.12 -6.65
C THR A 173 18.35 -5.32 -7.75
N GLY A 174 17.04 -5.09 -7.66
CA GLY A 174 16.24 -4.43 -8.69
C GLY A 174 15.96 -5.28 -9.93
N VAL A 175 16.34 -6.56 -9.92
CA VAL A 175 16.06 -7.48 -11.04
C VAL A 175 14.54 -7.64 -11.18
N GLY A 176 14.03 -7.43 -12.40
CA GLY A 176 12.64 -7.67 -12.74
C GLY A 176 12.32 -9.16 -12.94
N TYR A 177 11.11 -9.55 -12.56
CA TYR A 177 10.56 -10.90 -12.70
C TYR A 177 9.15 -10.84 -13.31
N GLY A 178 8.58 -12.00 -13.66
CA GLY A 178 7.31 -12.08 -14.40
C GLY A 178 7.47 -11.66 -15.85
N THR A 179 6.39 -11.22 -16.50
CA THR A 179 6.48 -10.67 -17.87
C THR A 179 7.21 -9.33 -17.90
N ASP A 180 7.92 -9.02 -18.98
CA ASP A 180 8.73 -7.80 -19.19
C ASP A 180 7.96 -6.68 -19.92
N LYS A 181 6.67 -6.92 -20.22
CA LYS A 181 5.74 -5.99 -20.88
C LYS A 181 4.43 -5.91 -20.11
N PHE A 182 4.51 -5.69 -18.80
CA PHE A 182 3.34 -5.70 -17.94
C PHE A 182 2.58 -4.37 -17.99
N SER A 183 1.34 -4.42 -18.47
CA SER A 183 0.55 -3.22 -18.77
C SER A 183 0.26 -2.36 -17.53
N TRP A 184 0.07 -2.97 -16.35
CA TRP A 184 -0.17 -2.19 -15.13
C TRP A 184 1.08 -1.42 -14.70
N SER A 185 2.25 -2.04 -14.78
CA SER A 185 3.52 -1.35 -14.50
C SER A 185 3.68 -0.13 -15.40
N ALA A 186 3.39 -0.27 -16.70
CA ALA A 186 3.40 0.85 -17.63
C ALA A 186 2.37 1.94 -17.27
N ALA A 187 1.12 1.56 -16.98
CA ALA A 187 0.05 2.51 -16.64
C ALA A 187 0.37 3.32 -15.38
N PHE A 188 0.82 2.66 -14.30
CA PHE A 188 1.16 3.36 -13.06
C PHE A 188 2.43 4.22 -13.20
N VAL A 189 3.38 3.83 -14.04
CA VAL A 189 4.57 4.66 -14.31
C VAL A 189 4.20 5.94 -15.05
N ILE A 190 3.27 5.88 -16.02
CA ILE A 190 2.79 7.10 -16.70
C ILE A 190 2.24 8.10 -15.68
N ASP A 191 1.34 7.63 -14.80
CA ASP A 191 0.73 8.47 -13.75
C ASP A 191 1.78 9.02 -12.77
N LEU A 192 2.74 8.20 -12.33
CA LEU A 192 3.83 8.67 -11.47
C LEU A 192 4.68 9.74 -12.14
N VAL A 193 4.94 9.65 -13.45
CA VAL A 193 5.75 10.66 -14.16
C VAL A 193 4.98 11.97 -14.30
N GLU A 194 3.67 11.92 -14.56
CA GLU A 194 2.81 13.12 -14.70
C GLU A 194 2.63 13.88 -13.36
N ASP A 195 2.54 13.19 -12.23
CA ASP A 195 2.42 13.81 -10.89
C ASP A 195 3.70 14.53 -10.41
N GLY A 196 4.77 14.55 -11.22
CA GLY A 196 6.09 15.08 -10.87
C GLY A 196 6.37 16.54 -11.23
N ASP A 197 5.45 17.23 -11.89
CA ASP A 197 5.60 18.60 -12.41
C ASP A 197 4.57 19.58 -11.81
#